data_AF-A0A2M6ZJQ8-F1
#
_entry.id   AF-A0A2M6ZJQ8-F1
#
_cell.length_a   1.000
_cell.length_b   1.000
_cell.length_c   1.000
_cell.angle_alpha   90.00
_cell.angle_beta   90.00
_cell.angle_gamma   90.00
#
_symmetry.space_group_name_H-M   'P 1'
#
loop_
_entity.id
_entity.type
_entity.pdbx_description
1 polymer ?
#
loop_
_entity_poly.entity_id
_entity_poly.type
_entity_poly.pdbx_seq_one_letter_code
_entity_poly.pdbx_strand_id
1 'polypeptide(L)'
;MSLFAVLLPAENPKLIAAIKEKFPDHYEITSTQWMISAKGTVKQISDTLGVSVQENPIGSAVLLSISGYWGRASTELWDWMKVKMEESANV
;
A
#
# COMPACT_ATOMS: atom_id res chain seq x y z
N MET A 1 -0.14 -12.88 -3.63
CA MET A 1 -0.03 -11.41 -3.75
C MET A 1 1.02 -10.97 -2.73
N SER A 2 1.31 -9.69 -2.58
CA SER A 2 2.21 -9.20 -1.54
C SER A 2 1.57 -7.99 -0.88
N LEU A 3 1.77 -7.86 0.43
CA LEU A 3 1.33 -6.69 1.16
C LEU A 3 2.38 -5.59 1.10
N PHE A 4 1.90 -4.38 0.89
CA PHE A 4 2.70 -3.18 0.84
C PHE A 4 2.12 -2.13 1.79
N ALA A 5 2.96 -1.49 2.58
CA ALA A 5 2.58 -0.29 3.31
C ALA A 5 3.04 0.94 2.53
N VAL A 6 2.15 1.91 2.35
CA VAL A 6 2.41 3.20 1.72
C VAL A 6 2.25 4.28 2.77
N LEU A 7 3.35 4.95 3.09
CA LEU A 7 3.41 6.00 4.09
C LEU A 7 3.64 7.33 3.38
N LEU A 8 2.66 8.22 3.43
CA LEU A 8 2.74 9.55 2.89
C LEU A 8 3.27 10.51 3.99
N PRO A 9 4.23 11.39 3.69
CA PRO A 9 4.72 12.38 4.65
C PRO A 9 3.68 13.47 4.95
N ALA A 10 2.78 13.73 4.00
CA ALA A 10 1.67 14.65 4.12
C ALA A 10 0.49 14.14 3.29
N GLU A 11 -0.72 14.57 3.64
CA GLU A 11 -1.92 14.19 2.90
C GLU A 11 -1.82 14.68 1.45
N ASN A 12 -1.92 13.75 0.49
CA ASN A 12 -1.82 14.06 -0.93
C ASN A 12 -3.02 13.46 -1.68
N PRO A 13 -4.03 14.26 -2.02
CA PRO A 13 -5.26 13.76 -2.63
C PRO A 13 -5.02 13.10 -3.99
N LYS A 14 -4.00 13.51 -4.75
CA LYS A 14 -3.65 12.88 -6.03
C LYS A 14 -3.14 11.46 -5.83
N LEU A 15 -2.28 11.27 -4.83
CA LEU A 15 -1.74 9.95 -4.52
C LEU A 15 -2.81 9.03 -3.91
N ILE A 16 -3.68 9.57 -3.05
CA ILE A 16 -4.84 8.84 -2.51
C ILE A 16 -5.76 8.38 -3.64
N ALA A 17 -6.08 9.27 -4.60
CA ALA A 17 -6.88 8.90 -5.77
C ALA A 17 -6.19 7.82 -6.61
N ALA A 18 -4.87 7.92 -6.83
CA ALA A 18 -4.11 6.92 -7.56
C ALA A 18 -4.09 5.54 -6.85
N ILE A 19 -4.03 5.53 -5.52
CA ILE A 19 -4.13 4.29 -4.73
C ILE A 19 -5.50 3.64 -4.95
N LYS A 20 -6.58 4.42 -4.77
CA LYS A 20 -7.96 3.93 -4.93
C LYS A 20 -8.27 3.44 -6.35
N GLU A 21 -7.74 4.11 -7.36
CA GLU A 21 -7.97 3.77 -8.77
C GLU A 21 -7.17 2.53 -9.22
N LYS A 22 -5.89 2.46 -8.84
CA LYS A 22 -4.98 1.42 -9.35
C LYS A 22 -4.96 0.15 -8.51
N PHE A 23 -5.37 0.23 -7.25
CA PHE A 23 -5.32 -0.88 -6.32
C PHE A 23 -6.70 -1.08 -5.67
N PRO A 24 -7.56 -1.96 -6.21
CA PRO A 24 -8.86 -2.22 -5.60
C PRO A 24 -8.72 -2.86 -4.22
N ASP A 25 -7.69 -3.69 -4.01
CA ASP A 25 -7.34 -4.28 -2.72
C ASP A 25 -6.43 -3.34 -1.91
N HIS A 26 -7.02 -2.28 -1.37
CA HIS A 26 -6.36 -1.35 -0.46
C HIS A 26 -7.09 -1.25 0.89
N TYR A 27 -6.38 -0.79 1.91
CA TYR A 27 -6.92 -0.48 3.23
C TYR A 27 -6.38 0.87 3.70
N GLU A 28 -7.27 1.77 4.09
CA GLU A 28 -6.92 3.07 4.67
C GLU A 28 -6.73 2.90 6.18
N ILE A 29 -5.52 3.09 6.69
CA ILE A 29 -5.28 3.13 8.14
C ILE A 29 -5.56 4.55 8.64
N THR A 30 -5.01 5.54 7.95
CA THR A 30 -5.23 6.98 8.16
C THR A 30 -5.11 7.69 6.81
N SER A 31 -5.45 8.98 6.74
CA SER A 31 -5.32 9.78 5.51
C SER A 31 -3.90 9.77 4.89
N THR A 32 -2.88 9.48 5.68
CA THR A 32 -1.47 9.41 5.24
C THR A 32 -0.89 8.00 5.23
N GLN A 33 -1.61 6.98 5.70
CA GLN A 33 -1.10 5.62 5.82
C GLN A 33 -2.07 4.63 5.19
N TRP A 34 -1.55 3.89 4.22
CA TRP A 34 -2.32 2.98 3.41
C TRP A 34 -1.65 1.62 3.37
N MET A 35 -2.46 0.57 3.29
CA MET A 35 -1.99 -0.75 2.92
C MET A 35 -2.55 -1.14 1.57
N ILE A 36 -1.75 -1.85 0.80
CA ILE A 36 -2.07 -2.28 -0.55
C ILE A 36 -1.72 -3.76 -0.65
N SER A 37 -2.65 -4.58 -1.14
CA SER A 37 -2.36 -5.93 -1.61
C SER A 37 -2.24 -5.89 -3.12
N ALA A 38 -1.06 -6.22 -3.64
CA ALA A 38 -0.82 -6.21 -5.08
C ALA A 38 0.19 -7.28 -5.48
N LYS A 39 0.27 -7.57 -6.78
CA LYS A 39 1.34 -8.41 -7.34
C LYS A 39 2.48 -7.52 -7.80
N GLY A 40 3.72 -7.97 -7.56
CA GLY A 40 4.94 -7.29 -8.02
C GLY A 40 5.88 -6.94 -6.86
N THR A 41 6.85 -6.09 -7.16
CA THR A 41 7.84 -5.58 -6.21
C THR A 41 7.48 -4.19 -5.72
N VAL A 42 8.02 -3.76 -4.57
CA VAL A 42 7.85 -2.40 -4.03
C VAL A 42 8.13 -1.32 -5.08
N LYS A 43 9.15 -1.55 -5.92
CA LYS A 43 9.53 -0.63 -6.99
C LYS A 43 8.44 -0.51 -8.04
N GLN A 44 7.91 -1.64 -8.54
CA GLN A 44 6.83 -1.64 -9.52
C GLN A 44 5.57 -0.95 -8.98
N ILE A 45 5.25 -1.11 -7.70
CA ILE A 45 4.11 -0.41 -7.08
C ILE A 45 4.40 1.10 -7.01
N SER A 46 5.60 1.50 -6.62
CA SER A 46 6.03 2.90 -6.56
C SER A 46 6.03 3.59 -7.94
N ASP A 47 6.49 2.89 -8.98
CA ASP A 47 6.41 3.33 -10.38
C ASP A 47 4.94 3.47 -10.81
N THR A 48 4.09 2.49 -10.47
CA THR A 48 2.66 2.51 -10.78
C THR A 48 1.93 3.69 -10.11
N LEU A 49 2.31 4.03 -8.88
CA LEU A 49 1.78 5.17 -8.14
C LEU A 49 2.36 6.52 -8.62
N GLY A 50 3.35 6.52 -9.51
CA GLY A 50 3.99 7.75 -9.97
C GLY A 50 4.80 8.46 -8.89
N VAL A 51 5.33 7.72 -7.91
CA VAL A 51 6.21 8.24 -6.85
C VAL A 51 7.67 8.17 -7.29
N SER A 52 8.04 7.15 -8.09
CA SER A 52 9.41 6.93 -8.57
C SER A 52 9.77 7.68 -9.87
N VAL A 53 8.86 8.48 -10.43
CA VAL A 53 9.09 9.19 -11.70
C VAL A 53 9.99 10.40 -11.49
N GLN A 54 10.98 10.55 -12.37
CA GLN A 54 11.96 11.66 -12.32
C GLN A 54 11.35 13.00 -12.75
N GLU A 55 10.33 12.98 -13.61
CA GLU A 55 9.61 14.16 -14.10
C GLU A 55 8.18 14.17 -13.53
N ASN A 56 7.79 15.29 -12.89
CA ASN A 56 6.47 15.51 -12.28
C ASN A 56 5.99 14.39 -11.34
N PRO A 57 6.72 14.10 -10.23
CA PRO A 57 6.26 13.11 -9.27
C PRO A 57 4.88 13.48 -8.72
N ILE A 58 3.97 12.51 -8.67
CA ILE A 58 2.60 12.70 -8.16
C ILE A 58 2.63 13.08 -6.67
N GLY A 59 3.69 12.65 -5.97
CA GLY A 59 3.99 13.01 -4.60
C GLY A 59 5.20 12.25 -4.08
N SER A 60 5.48 12.42 -2.79
CA SER A 60 6.45 11.61 -2.07
C SER A 60 5.72 10.59 -1.20
N ALA A 61 6.18 9.35 -1.21
CA ALA A 61 5.73 8.32 -0.27
C ALA A 61 6.84 7.31 -0.04
N VAL A 62 6.83 6.69 1.14
CA VAL A 62 7.69 5.55 1.47
C VAL A 62 6.86 4.29 1.28
N LEU A 63 7.34 3.39 0.43
CA LEU A 63 6.71 2.11 0.20
C LEU A 63 7.55 1.00 0.82
N LEU A 64 6.89 0.11 1.58
CA LEU A 64 7.53 -1.00 2.27
C LEU A 64 6.84 -2.31 1.88
N SER A 65 7.62 -3.34 1.57
CA SER A 65 7.11 -4.69 1.40
C SER A 65 6.96 -5.33 2.77
N ILE A 66 5.78 -5.86 3.08
CA ILE A 66 5.47 -6.46 4.37
C ILE A 66 5.60 -7.98 4.25
N SER A 67 6.59 -8.54 4.94
CA SER A 67 6.80 -9.99 5.06
C SER A 67 6.25 -10.56 6.38
N GLY A 68 5.90 -9.69 7.33
CA GLY A 68 5.36 -10.07 8.63
C GLY A 68 4.82 -8.86 9.37
N TYR A 69 3.98 -9.10 10.38
CA TYR A 69 3.29 -8.08 11.14
C TYR A 69 3.14 -8.53 12.60
N TRP A 70 3.37 -7.62 13.54
CA TRP A 70 3.31 -7.85 14.99
C TRP A 70 2.93 -6.55 15.69
N GLY A 71 2.23 -6.61 16.81
CA GLY A 71 1.88 -5.44 17.63
C GLY A 71 0.39 -5.31 17.90
N ARG A 72 -0.08 -4.06 18.06
CA ARG A 72 -1.48 -3.72 18.30
C ARG A 72 -2.00 -2.86 17.15
N ALA A 73 -3.13 -3.27 16.59
CA ALA A 73 -3.92 -2.45 15.65
C ALA A 73 -5.40 -2.84 15.78
N SER A 74 -6.28 -2.18 15.03
CA SER A 74 -7.71 -2.53 15.02
C SER A 74 -7.92 -3.96 14.50
N THR A 75 -8.91 -4.66 15.06
CA THR A 75 -9.23 -6.03 14.64
C THR A 75 -9.51 -6.13 13.14
N GLU A 76 -10.18 -5.13 12.57
CA GLU A 76 -10.48 -5.04 11.13
C GLU A 76 -9.21 -5.02 10.26
N LEU A 77 -8.19 -4.23 10.66
CA LEU A 77 -6.92 -4.20 9.93
C LEU A 77 -6.20 -5.55 10.01
N TRP A 78 -6.17 -6.17 11.19
CA TRP A 78 -5.53 -7.49 11.36
C TRP A 78 -6.22 -8.57 10.52
N ASP A 79 -7.54 -8.59 10.50
CA ASP A 79 -8.32 -9.54 9.72
C ASP A 79 -8.08 -9.34 8.22
N TRP A 80 -8.12 -8.08 7.75
CA TRP A 80 -7.82 -7.76 6.36
C TRP A 80 -6.39 -8.18 5.97
N MET A 81 -5.38 -7.85 6.78
CA MET A 81 -3.99 -8.24 6.51
C MET A 81 -3.83 -9.76 6.47
N LYS A 82 -4.49 -10.47 7.39
CA LYS A 82 -4.45 -11.93 7.42
C LYS A 82 -5.05 -12.53 6.15
N VAL A 83 -6.25 -12.09 5.75
CA VAL A 83 -6.90 -12.53 4.50
C VAL A 83 -5.99 -12.28 3.30
N LYS A 84 -5.42 -11.08 3.17
CA LYS A 84 -4.53 -10.75 2.03
C LYS A 84 -3.22 -11.54 2.03
N MET A 85 -2.67 -11.87 3.19
CA MET A 85 -1.50 -12.75 3.28
C MET A 85 -1.83 -14.21 2.98
N GLU A 86 -2.99 -14.71 3.39
CA GLU A 86 -3.43 -16.08 3.10
C GLU A 86 -3.77 -16.25 1.61
N GLU A 87 -4.47 -15.28 1.01
CA GLU A 87 -4.68 -15.18 -0.46
C GLU A 87 -3.35 -15.13 -1.22
N SER A 88 -2.26 -14.78 -0.54
CA SER A 88 -0.93 -14.72 -1.12
C SER A 88 -0.13 -16.00 -1.03
N ALA A 89 -0.37 -16.79 0.02
CA ALA A 89 0.28 -18.08 0.23
C ALA A 89 -0.36 -19.22 -0.57
N ASN A 90 -1.61 -19.04 -1.03
CA ASN A 90 -2.40 -20.08 -1.69
C ASN A 90 -2.33 -20.03 -3.24
N VAL A 91 -1.31 -19.40 -3.81
CA VAL A 91 -1.12 -19.24 -5.28
C VAL A 91 0.28 -19.63 -5.71
#